data_AF-A0A6C0F3X5-F1
#
_entry.id   AF-A0A6C0F3X5-F1
#
_cell.length_a   1.000
_cell.length_b   1.000
_cell.length_c   1.000
_cell.angle_alpha   90.00
_cell.angle_beta   90.00
_cell.angle_gamma   90.00
#
_symmetry.space_group_name_H-M   'P 1'
#
loop_
_entity.id
_entity.type
_entity.pdbx_description
1 polymer ?
#
loop_
_entity_poly.entity_id
_entity_poly.type
_entity_poly.pdbx_seq_one_letter_code
_entity_poly.pdbx_strand_id
1 'polypeptide(L)'
;MSTRFNKQTWDEHEAYRAKKGITGCIYGNRQMIQDRIPLHSLIFVVEMNNTLNRIEGIGLIRNTVCTDKYYKIYDNGDFNRYTYKGKYRLDREQIQKYNPTILKVLDNILFKGKTHSKRLPGISLIPEKLVQHEICEGMDLKREIESAFIDEFKERLGEGEEKI
;
A
#
# COMPACT_ATOMS: atom_id res chain seq x y z
N MET A 1 -4.83 -4.54 2.00
CA MET A 1 -4.39 -5.26 0.79
C MET A 1 -2.89 -5.06 0.62
N SER A 2 -2.23 -5.72 -0.32
CA SER A 2 -0.81 -5.49 -0.62
C SER A 2 -0.50 -5.46 -2.11
N THR A 3 0.59 -4.80 -2.46
CA THR A 3 1.26 -4.81 -3.78
C THR A 3 2.72 -5.23 -3.60
N ARG A 4 3.37 -5.66 -4.68
CA ARG A 4 4.74 -6.18 -4.62
C ARG A 4 5.64 -5.53 -5.66
N PHE A 5 6.85 -5.23 -5.22
CA PHE A 5 7.93 -4.69 -6.02
C PHE A 5 9.14 -5.61 -5.94
N ASN A 6 9.87 -5.72 -7.04
CA ASN A 6 11.28 -6.11 -7.03
C ASN A 6 12.14 -4.84 -7.06
N LYS A 7 13.47 -4.98 -6.98
CA LYS A 7 14.39 -3.85 -7.03
C LYS A 7 14.11 -2.89 -8.20
N GLN A 8 13.98 -3.41 -9.43
CA GLN A 8 13.76 -2.59 -10.61
C GLN A 8 12.45 -1.79 -10.51
N THR A 9 11.34 -2.47 -10.26
CA THR A 9 10.01 -1.82 -10.18
C THR A 9 9.89 -0.88 -9.00
N TRP A 10 10.62 -1.12 -7.91
CA TRP A 10 10.72 -0.19 -6.78
C TRP A 10 11.48 1.08 -7.17
N ASP A 11 12.65 0.93 -7.81
CA ASP A 11 13.46 2.07 -8.26
C ASP A 11 12.68 2.93 -9.29
N GLU A 12 11.96 2.30 -10.22
CA GLU A 12 11.06 2.99 -11.18
C GLU A 12 9.91 3.73 -10.47
N HIS A 13 9.29 3.10 -9.48
CA HIS A 13 8.19 3.66 -8.70
C HIS A 13 8.61 4.92 -7.93
N GLU A 14 9.72 4.84 -7.20
CA GLU A 14 10.27 5.95 -6.43
C GLU A 14 10.73 7.09 -7.34
N ALA A 15 11.42 6.78 -8.44
CA ALA A 15 11.81 7.78 -9.43
C ALA A 15 10.60 8.49 -10.04
N TYR A 16 9.51 7.76 -10.32
CA TYR A 16 8.28 8.35 -10.85
C TYR A 16 7.62 9.27 -9.82
N ARG A 17 7.49 8.83 -8.56
CA ARG A 17 6.90 9.64 -7.47
C ARG A 17 7.69 10.93 -7.28
N ALA A 18 9.01 10.85 -7.18
CA ALA A 18 9.89 12.00 -7.02
C ALA A 18 9.75 12.98 -8.21
N LYS A 19 9.84 12.47 -9.44
CA LYS A 19 9.71 13.29 -10.67
C LYS A 19 8.36 14.01 -10.78
N LYS A 20 7.29 13.42 -10.25
CA LYS A 20 5.94 13.98 -10.32
C LYS A 20 5.52 14.74 -9.05
N GLY A 21 6.39 14.82 -8.04
CA GLY A 21 6.06 15.44 -6.75
C GLY A 21 4.90 14.75 -6.03
N ILE A 22 4.75 13.43 -6.19
CA ILE A 22 3.66 12.68 -5.57
C ILE A 22 4.05 12.35 -4.12
N THR A 23 3.50 13.13 -3.19
CA THR A 23 3.70 12.92 -1.74
C THR A 23 2.89 11.74 -1.19
N GLY A 24 1.75 11.43 -1.82
CA GLY A 24 0.92 10.27 -1.48
C GLY A 24 1.43 8.97 -2.12
N CYS A 25 0.49 8.13 -2.56
CA CYS A 25 0.79 6.85 -3.19
C CYS A 25 0.22 6.76 -4.61
N ILE A 26 0.87 5.96 -5.46
CA ILE A 26 0.42 5.64 -6.81
C ILE A 26 0.84 4.21 -7.18
N TYR A 27 -0.05 3.46 -7.80
CA TYR A 27 0.18 2.05 -8.14
C TYR A 27 -0.32 1.75 -9.54
N GLY A 28 0.60 1.46 -10.45
CA GLY A 28 0.27 0.81 -11.72
C GLY A 28 0.08 -0.69 -11.50
N ASN A 29 -0.93 -1.27 -12.16
CA ASN A 29 -1.21 -2.70 -12.12
C ASN A 29 -1.59 -3.25 -13.50
N ARG A 30 -1.29 -4.54 -13.71
CA ARG A 30 -1.74 -5.31 -14.88
C ARG A 30 -3.23 -5.62 -14.86
N GLN A 31 -3.80 -5.75 -13.66
CA GLN A 31 -5.17 -6.18 -13.41
C GLN A 31 -5.86 -5.21 -12.45
N MET A 32 -7.18 -5.11 -12.55
CA MET A 32 -7.99 -4.34 -11.60
C MET A 32 -8.02 -5.03 -10.23
N ILE A 33 -8.38 -4.26 -9.20
CA ILE A 33 -8.75 -4.81 -7.90
C ILE A 33 -9.99 -5.71 -8.10
N GLN A 34 -10.03 -6.84 -7.40
CA GLN A 34 -11.10 -7.84 -7.56
C GLN A 34 -12.49 -7.24 -7.31
N ASP A 35 -13.47 -7.57 -8.16
CA ASP A 35 -14.83 -7.00 -8.15
C ASP A 35 -15.60 -7.20 -6.83
N ARG A 36 -15.22 -8.21 -6.03
CA ARG A 36 -15.79 -8.42 -4.69
C ARG A 36 -15.45 -7.30 -3.70
N ILE A 37 -14.44 -6.48 -3.98
CA ILE A 37 -14.08 -5.33 -3.16
C ILE A 37 -14.94 -4.16 -3.63
N PRO A 38 -15.78 -3.56 -2.75
CA PRO A 38 -16.70 -2.51 -3.16
C PRO A 38 -16.00 -1.36 -3.89
N LEU A 39 -16.59 -0.90 -4.99
CA LEU A 39 -16.13 0.30 -5.68
C LEU A 39 -16.17 1.50 -4.73
N HIS A 40 -15.25 2.44 -4.94
CA HIS A 40 -15.08 3.65 -4.14
C HIS A 40 -14.74 3.43 -2.66
N SER A 41 -14.55 2.19 -2.19
CA SER A 41 -14.06 1.90 -0.85
C SER A 41 -12.63 2.42 -0.63
N LEU A 42 -12.29 2.73 0.62
CA LEU A 42 -10.93 3.04 1.02
C LEU A 42 -10.13 1.75 1.23
N ILE A 43 -8.90 1.73 0.73
CA ILE A 43 -8.03 0.55 0.77
C ILE A 43 -6.64 0.97 1.23
N PHE A 44 -6.19 0.38 2.34
CA PHE A 44 -4.77 0.36 2.70
C PHE A 44 -4.03 -0.66 1.82
N VAL A 45 -2.95 -0.20 1.18
CA VAL A 45 -2.09 -1.00 0.30
C VAL A 45 -0.70 -1.06 0.91
N VAL A 46 -0.32 -2.24 1.39
CA VAL A 46 1.01 -2.52 1.92
C VAL A 46 2.00 -2.73 0.77
N GLU A 47 3.09 -1.97 0.76
CA GLU A 47 4.12 -1.96 -0.29
C GLU A 47 5.23 -2.96 0.04
N MET A 48 5.18 -4.14 -0.55
CA MET A 48 6.14 -5.21 -0.30
C MET A 48 7.35 -5.11 -1.24
N ASN A 49 8.55 -4.90 -0.71
CA ASN A 49 9.80 -5.07 -1.47
C ASN A 49 10.27 -6.53 -1.38
N ASN A 50 10.02 -7.31 -2.43
CA ASN A 50 10.35 -8.74 -2.51
C ASN A 50 11.85 -9.01 -2.64
N THR A 51 12.64 -8.03 -3.09
CA THR A 51 14.11 -8.17 -3.17
C THR A 51 14.72 -8.05 -1.78
N LEU A 52 14.25 -7.10 -0.97
CA LEU A 52 14.75 -6.90 0.40
C LEU A 52 13.97 -7.69 1.46
N ASN A 53 12.83 -8.30 1.10
CA ASN A 53 11.89 -8.96 2.01
C ASN A 53 11.42 -8.07 3.16
N ARG A 54 11.05 -6.83 2.84
CA ARG A 54 10.58 -5.85 3.82
C ARG A 54 9.47 -4.97 3.26
N ILE A 55 8.64 -4.42 4.14
CA ILE A 55 7.66 -3.39 3.82
C ILE A 55 8.33 -2.03 3.68
N GLU A 56 8.11 -1.34 2.58
CA GLU A 56 8.66 0.01 2.35
C GLU A 56 7.67 1.12 2.73
N GLY A 57 6.38 0.79 2.82
CA GLY A 57 5.36 1.76 3.18
C GLY A 57 3.95 1.19 3.09
N ILE A 58 2.99 2.04 3.42
CA ILE A 58 1.56 1.76 3.30
C ILE A 58 0.91 2.98 2.66
N GLY A 59 0.18 2.77 1.56
CA GLY A 59 -0.63 3.82 0.91
C GLY A 59 -2.11 3.66 1.19
N LEU A 60 -2.84 4.78 1.21
CA LEU A 60 -4.30 4.79 1.29
C LEU A 60 -4.89 5.26 -0.05
N ILE A 61 -5.54 4.35 -0.76
CA ILE A 61 -6.19 4.64 -2.05
C ILE A 61 -7.72 4.53 -1.92
N ARG A 62 -8.42 5.11 -2.89
CA ARG A 62 -9.83 4.78 -3.16
C ARG A 62 -9.89 3.73 -4.27
N ASN A 63 -10.81 2.76 -4.16
CA ASN A 63 -11.04 1.76 -5.20
C ASN A 63 -11.70 2.39 -6.44
N THR A 64 -10.91 3.14 -7.19
CA THR A 64 -11.33 3.87 -8.38
C THR A 64 -10.11 3.97 -9.30
N VAL A 65 -10.23 3.40 -10.49
CA VAL A 65 -9.19 3.48 -11.51
C VAL A 65 -9.06 4.93 -11.99
N CYS A 66 -7.84 5.43 -12.07
CA CYS A 66 -7.56 6.75 -12.63
C CYS A 66 -7.75 6.70 -14.16
N THR A 67 -8.65 7.52 -14.67
CA THR A 67 -8.95 7.64 -16.11
C THR A 67 -8.57 9.01 -16.68
N ASP A 68 -7.98 9.89 -15.86
CA ASP A 68 -7.66 11.27 -16.25
C ASP A 68 -6.52 11.35 -17.26
N LYS A 69 -5.56 10.42 -17.19
CA LYS A 69 -4.46 10.29 -18.15
C LYS A 69 -3.77 8.94 -18.01
N TYR A 70 -2.91 8.62 -18.96
CA TYR A 70 -2.01 7.48 -18.86
C TYR A 70 -0.82 7.77 -17.92
N TYR A 71 -0.57 6.88 -16.97
CA TYR A 71 0.55 6.97 -16.02
C TYR A 71 1.62 5.94 -16.37
N LYS A 72 2.66 6.35 -17.10
CA LYS A 72 3.84 5.50 -17.37
C LYS A 72 4.74 5.42 -16.13
N ILE A 73 4.30 4.67 -15.11
CA ILE A 73 5.03 4.49 -13.84
C ILE A 73 6.21 3.55 -14.07
N TYR A 74 5.95 2.40 -14.67
CA TYR A 74 6.96 1.40 -14.98
C TYR A 74 7.34 1.44 -16.46
N ASP A 75 8.54 0.96 -16.80
CA ASP A 75 8.95 0.92 -18.20
C ASP A 75 8.13 -0.12 -18.99
N ASN A 76 7.91 -1.28 -18.37
CA ASN A 76 7.00 -2.28 -18.92
C ASN A 76 5.54 -1.82 -18.79
N GLY A 77 4.98 -1.37 -19.93
CA GLY A 77 3.64 -0.80 -20.03
C GLY A 77 2.50 -1.70 -19.55
N ASP A 78 2.69 -3.02 -19.48
CA ASP A 78 1.66 -3.91 -18.93
C ASP A 78 1.38 -3.62 -17.45
N PHE A 79 2.41 -3.21 -16.69
CA PHE A 79 2.21 -2.84 -15.29
C PHE A 79 1.53 -1.48 -15.14
N ASN A 80 1.21 -0.77 -16.23
CA ASN A 80 0.55 0.54 -16.19
C ASN A 80 -0.89 0.49 -16.75
N ARG A 81 -1.49 -0.69 -16.91
CA ARG A 81 -2.85 -0.83 -17.48
C ARG A 81 -3.93 -0.19 -16.62
N TYR A 82 -3.82 -0.36 -15.30
CA TYR A 82 -4.75 0.22 -14.33
C TYR A 82 -3.98 0.97 -13.25
N THR A 83 -4.31 2.23 -13.04
CA THR A 83 -3.64 3.07 -12.04
C THR A 83 -4.57 3.41 -10.90
N TYR A 84 -4.09 3.23 -9.68
CA TYR A 84 -4.74 3.68 -8.45
C TYR A 84 -3.84 4.69 -7.76
N LYS A 85 -4.38 5.79 -7.23
CA LYS A 85 -3.60 6.79 -6.51
C LYS A 85 -4.32 7.26 -5.25
N GLY A 86 -3.55 7.76 -4.31
CA GLY A 86 -4.02 8.23 -3.01
C GLY A 86 -3.22 9.43 -2.52
N LYS A 87 -3.85 10.28 -1.71
CA LYS A 87 -3.21 11.49 -1.16
C LYS A 87 -2.32 11.23 0.05
N TYR A 88 -2.45 10.03 0.65
CA TYR A 88 -1.80 9.67 1.90
C TYR A 88 -0.98 8.40 1.73
N ARG A 89 0.22 8.41 2.30
CA ARG A 89 1.13 7.28 2.33
C ARG A 89 2.09 7.44 3.50
N LEU A 90 2.30 6.38 4.28
CA LEU A 90 3.34 6.30 5.30
C LEU A 90 4.56 5.56 4.74
N ASP A 91 5.74 6.16 4.83
CA ASP A 91 7.02 5.50 4.61
C ASP A 91 7.38 4.56 5.75
N ARG A 92 8.27 3.60 5.49
CA ARG A 92 8.74 2.64 6.49
C ARG A 92 9.26 3.35 7.75
N GLU A 93 10.01 4.44 7.59
CA GLU A 93 10.57 5.22 8.70
C GLU A 93 9.49 5.84 9.58
N GLN A 94 8.41 6.35 8.98
CA GLN A 94 7.25 6.90 9.72
C GLN A 94 6.53 5.79 10.50
N ILE A 95 6.29 4.64 9.87
CA ILE A 95 5.65 3.49 10.54
C ILE A 95 6.52 2.97 11.68
N GLN A 96 7.84 2.87 11.46
CA GLN A 96 8.81 2.44 12.46
C GLN A 96 8.83 3.37 13.67
N LYS A 97 8.74 4.70 13.45
CA LYS A 97 8.68 5.71 14.51
C LYS A 97 7.38 5.62 15.31
N TYR A 98 6.26 5.39 14.64
CA TYR A 98 4.95 5.25 15.28
C TYR A 98 4.82 3.96 16.08
N ASN A 99 4.95 2.80 15.42
CA ASN A 99 4.87 1.50 16.05
C ASN A 99 5.67 0.45 15.23
N PRO A 100 6.89 0.09 15.66
CA PRO A 100 7.75 -0.83 14.92
C PRO A 100 7.17 -2.26 14.84
N THR A 101 6.22 -2.60 15.72
CA THR A 101 5.56 -3.90 15.73
C THR A 101 4.72 -4.11 14.47
N ILE A 102 4.13 -3.04 13.91
CA ILE A 102 3.39 -3.11 12.64
C ILE A 102 4.29 -3.70 11.55
N LEU A 103 5.53 -3.18 11.41
CA LEU A 103 6.49 -3.67 10.43
C LEU A 103 6.95 -5.09 10.75
N LYS A 104 7.24 -5.40 12.02
CA LYS A 104 7.64 -6.75 12.45
C LYS A 104 6.60 -7.80 12.06
N VAL A 105 5.31 -7.53 12.32
CA VAL A 105 4.20 -8.42 11.99
C VAL A 105 4.05 -8.55 10.48
N LEU A 106 3.98 -7.43 9.76
CA LEU A 106 3.83 -7.43 8.29
C LEU A 106 4.99 -8.12 7.57
N ASP A 107 6.23 -7.83 7.96
CA ASP A 107 7.44 -8.44 7.39
C ASP A 107 7.44 -9.97 7.60
N ASN A 108 6.87 -10.45 8.71
CA ASN A 108 6.76 -11.87 8.95
C ASN A 108 5.65 -12.51 8.11
N ILE A 109 4.39 -12.05 8.25
CA ILE A 109 3.24 -12.70 7.63
C ILE A 109 3.25 -12.61 6.10
N LEU A 110 3.90 -11.59 5.52
CA LEU A 110 3.90 -11.36 4.07
C LEU A 110 5.10 -11.99 3.34
N PHE A 111 6.24 -12.20 4.01
CA PHE A 111 7.45 -12.76 3.37
C PHE A 111 7.86 -14.14 3.87
N LYS A 112 7.36 -14.60 5.02
CA LYS A 112 7.75 -15.88 5.64
C LYS A 112 6.58 -16.86 5.69
N GLY A 113 6.90 -18.13 5.95
CA GLY A 113 5.93 -19.21 6.08
C GLY A 113 5.36 -19.72 4.74
N LYS A 114 4.52 -20.75 4.84
CA LYS A 114 3.93 -21.44 3.66
C LYS A 114 2.92 -20.58 2.89
N THR A 115 2.37 -19.55 3.52
CA THR A 115 1.31 -18.68 2.99
C THR A 115 1.81 -17.28 2.63
N HIS A 116 3.12 -17.13 2.38
CA HIS A 116 3.71 -15.83 2.03
C HIS A 116 3.09 -15.25 0.75
N SER A 117 3.07 -13.92 0.64
CA SER A 117 2.30 -13.22 -0.39
C SER A 117 3.12 -12.76 -1.60
N LYS A 118 4.37 -13.25 -1.77
CA LYS A 118 5.34 -12.72 -2.74
C LYS A 118 4.95 -12.86 -4.23
N ARG A 119 4.08 -13.81 -4.59
CA ARG A 119 3.82 -14.20 -6.00
C ARG A 119 2.43 -13.83 -6.51
N LEU A 120 1.65 -13.08 -5.73
CA LEU A 120 0.31 -12.66 -6.14
C LEU A 120 0.37 -11.48 -7.13
N PRO A 121 -0.49 -11.45 -8.16
CA PRO A 121 -0.50 -10.37 -9.13
C PRO A 121 -1.15 -9.10 -8.56
N GLY A 122 -0.64 -7.94 -8.98
CA GLY A 122 -1.21 -6.62 -8.69
C GLY A 122 -1.51 -6.34 -7.21
N ILE A 123 -2.52 -5.49 -6.97
CA ILE A 123 -3.08 -5.24 -5.65
C ILE A 123 -3.99 -6.42 -5.29
N SER A 124 -3.54 -7.24 -4.34
CA SER A 124 -4.23 -8.46 -3.91
C SER A 124 -4.61 -8.40 -2.42
N LEU A 125 -5.68 -9.12 -2.08
CA LEU A 125 -6.14 -9.23 -0.69
C LEU A 125 -5.08 -9.94 0.15
N ILE A 126 -4.86 -9.44 1.37
CA ILE A 126 -4.12 -10.18 2.39
C ILE A 126 -5.15 -11.07 3.09
N PRO A 127 -5.00 -12.41 3.05
CA PRO A 127 -5.95 -13.32 3.70
C PRO A 127 -6.14 -12.99 5.18
N GLU A 128 -7.38 -13.01 5.67
CA GLU A 128 -7.70 -12.67 7.07
C GLU A 128 -6.95 -13.53 8.09
N LYS A 129 -6.75 -14.83 7.76
CA LYS A 129 -5.95 -15.75 8.57
C LYS A 129 -4.50 -15.30 8.83
N LEU A 130 -3.93 -14.47 7.95
CA LEU A 130 -2.59 -13.89 8.18
C LEU A 130 -2.65 -12.71 9.15
N VAL A 131 -3.75 -11.96 9.13
CA VAL A 131 -3.98 -10.83 10.03
C VAL A 131 -4.38 -11.30 11.42
N GLN A 132 -4.95 -12.51 11.53
CA GLN A 132 -5.30 -13.19 12.78
C GLN A 132 -4.22 -14.18 13.25
N HIS A 133 -3.02 -14.15 12.64
CA HIS A 133 -1.96 -15.09 12.98
C HIS A 133 -1.46 -14.86 14.42
N GLU A 134 -1.02 -15.91 15.11
CA GLU A 134 -0.55 -15.85 16.51
C GLU A 134 0.53 -14.79 16.75
N ILE A 135 1.34 -14.51 15.72
CA ILE A 135 2.40 -13.49 15.76
C ILE A 135 1.88 -12.06 15.88
N CYS A 136 0.60 -11.83 15.60
CA CYS A 136 -0.04 -10.55 15.88
C CYS A 136 -0.19 -10.35 17.39
N GLU A 137 -0.06 -11.39 18.24
CA GLU A 137 -0.13 -11.29 19.70
C GLU A 137 -1.39 -10.53 20.20
N GLY A 138 -2.51 -10.69 19.48
CA GLY A 138 -3.78 -9.98 19.78
C GLY A 138 -3.86 -8.54 19.26
N MET A 139 -2.82 -8.04 18.57
CA MET A 139 -2.83 -6.74 17.91
C MET A 139 -3.86 -6.69 16.78
N ASP A 140 -4.74 -5.70 16.83
CA ASP A 140 -5.58 -5.34 15.70
C ASP A 140 -4.78 -4.49 14.70
N LEU A 141 -4.11 -5.19 13.77
CA LEU A 141 -3.26 -4.55 12.77
C LEU A 141 -4.00 -3.52 11.91
N LYS A 142 -5.31 -3.69 11.68
CA LYS A 142 -6.10 -2.72 10.89
C LYS A 142 -6.23 -1.43 11.67
N ARG A 143 -6.65 -1.52 12.94
CA ARG A 143 -6.81 -0.37 13.82
C ARG A 143 -5.50 0.37 14.08
N GLU A 144 -4.39 -0.35 14.22
CA GLU A 144 -3.06 0.24 14.38
C GLU A 144 -2.63 1.03 13.13
N ILE A 145 -2.86 0.48 11.93
CA ILE A 145 -2.57 1.18 10.67
C ILE A 145 -3.46 2.43 10.54
N GLU A 146 -4.75 2.32 10.84
CA GLU A 146 -5.67 3.46 10.84
C GLU A 146 -5.20 4.57 11.80
N SER A 147 -4.82 4.19 13.00
CA SER A 147 -4.34 5.11 14.04
C SER A 147 -3.02 5.80 13.61
N ALA A 148 -2.10 5.07 12.96
CA ALA A 148 -0.86 5.63 12.43
C ALA A 148 -1.13 6.69 11.35
N PHE A 149 -2.11 6.46 10.46
CA PHE A 149 -2.48 7.44 9.45
C PHE A 149 -3.14 8.67 10.06
N ILE A 150 -4.01 8.49 11.06
CA ILE A 150 -4.66 9.62 11.75
C ILE A 150 -3.61 10.46 12.48
N ASP A 151 -2.66 9.82 13.17
CA ASP A 151 -1.59 10.51 13.90
C ASP A 151 -0.72 11.36 12.96
N GLU A 152 -0.23 10.77 11.87
CA GLU A 152 0.65 11.47 10.92
C GLU A 152 -0.08 12.57 10.14
N PHE A 153 -1.37 12.38 9.82
CA PHE A 153 -2.12 13.28 8.93
C PHE A 153 -3.20 14.11 9.63
N LYS A 154 -3.19 14.17 10.97
CA LYS A 154 -4.21 14.84 11.79
C LYS A 154 -4.46 16.29 11.37
N GLU A 155 -3.39 17.05 11.16
CA GLU A 155 -3.47 18.47 10.78
C GLU A 155 -4.04 18.64 9.36
N ARG A 156 -3.68 17.73 8.44
CA ARG A 156 -4.17 17.73 7.05
C ARG A 156 -5.63 17.29 6.92
N LEU A 157 -6.19 16.65 7.94
CA LEU A 157 -7.63 16.31 8.00
C LEU A 157 -8.47 17.49 8.46
N GLY A 158 -7.91 18.41 9.28
CA GLY A 158 -8.59 19.62 9.73
C GLY A 158 -8.79 20.68 8.63
N GLU A 159 -8.00 20.64 7.57
CA GLU A 159 -8.10 21.56 6.42
C GLU A 159 -9.09 21.07 5.33
N GLY A 160 -9.67 19.88 5.50
CA GLY A 160 -10.51 19.22 4.48
C GLY A 160 -12.02 19.37 4.65
N GLU A 161 -12.50 19.97 5.75
CA GLU A 161 -13.91 20.26 5.96
C GLU A 161 -14.32 21.62 5.35
N GLU A 162 -14.11 21.78 4.04
CA GLU A 162 -14.88 22.76 3.27
C GLU A 162 -15.55 22.08 2.07
N LYS A 163 -16.89 21.98 2.22
CA LYS A 163 -17.93 21.77 1.21
C LYS A 163 -18.15 20.34 0.70
N ILE A 164 -19.09 19.67 1.39
CA ILE A 164 -20.10 18.79 0.77
C ILE A 164 -21.06 19.68 -0.04
#